data_AF-A2BKB3-F1
#
_entry.id   AF-A2BKB3-F1
#
_cell.length_a   1.000
_cell.length_b   1.000
_cell.length_c   1.000
_cell.angle_alpha   90.00
_cell.angle_beta   90.00
_cell.angle_gamma   90.00
#
_symmetry.space_group_name_H-M   'P 1'
#
loop_
_entity.id
_entity.type
_entity.pdbx_description
1 polymer ?
#
loop_
_entity_poly.entity_id
_entity_poly.type
_entity_poly.pdbx_seq_one_letter_code
_entity_poly.pdbx_strand_id
1 'polypeptide(L)'
;MLLRRIRLELLADNYIQWLTIYEALNAVWKEAMLLHRLIREEAAGLAEVIAELAGLMRVLDPRGSELEIVERAHELGLTVYDASYVVLAEKA
;
A
#
# COMPACT_ATOMS: atom_id res chain seq x y z
N MET A 1 7.28 -23.27 -3.28
CA MET A 1 8.32 -22.23 -3.46
C MET A 1 8.39 -21.61 -4.86
N LEU A 2 7.95 -22.27 -5.95
CA LEU A 2 7.96 -21.67 -7.31
C LEU A 2 6.87 -20.61 -7.56
N LEU A 3 5.67 -20.79 -6.99
CA LEU A 3 4.53 -19.86 -7.14
C LEU A 3 4.76 -18.47 -6.51
N ARG A 4 5.64 -18.36 -5.50
CA ARG A 4 6.00 -17.06 -4.89
C ARG A 4 6.82 -16.20 -5.85
N ARG A 5 7.68 -16.79 -6.68
CA ARG A 5 8.65 -16.03 -7.49
C ARG A 5 8.02 -15.39 -8.74
N ILE A 6 7.16 -16.15 -9.44
CA ILE A 6 6.52 -15.73 -10.70
C ILE A 6 5.56 -14.53 -10.52
N ARG A 7 5.01 -14.30 -9.31
CA ARG A 7 4.10 -13.17 -9.05
C ARG A 7 4.79 -11.93 -8.50
N LEU A 8 6.00 -12.04 -7.97
CA LEU A 8 6.76 -10.88 -7.47
C LEU A 8 7.31 -10.04 -8.63
N GLU A 9 7.71 -10.70 -9.73
CA GLU A 9 8.13 -10.02 -10.97
C GLU A 9 7.03 -9.16 -11.58
N LEU A 10 5.76 -9.56 -11.41
CA LEU A 10 4.60 -8.75 -11.86
C LEU A 10 4.40 -7.48 -11.03
N LEU A 11 4.93 -7.44 -9.81
CA LEU A 11 4.81 -6.29 -8.91
C LEU A 11 6.06 -5.40 -8.97
N ALA A 12 7.21 -5.95 -9.35
CA ALA A 12 8.42 -5.18 -9.59
C ALA A 12 8.14 -4.00 -10.54
N ASP A 13 8.76 -2.85 -10.26
CA ASP A 13 8.61 -1.59 -11.02
C ASP A 13 7.19 -0.98 -11.10
N ASN A 14 6.16 -1.63 -10.54
CA ASN A 14 4.84 -1.01 -10.42
C ASN A 14 4.84 0.09 -9.34
N TYR A 15 3.79 0.89 -9.35
CA TYR A 15 3.66 2.06 -8.49
C TYR A 15 2.83 1.76 -7.26
N ILE A 16 3.31 2.24 -6.11
CA ILE A 16 2.56 2.37 -4.86
C ILE A 16 2.81 3.77 -4.29
N GLN A 17 2.20 4.10 -3.17
CA GLN A 17 2.60 5.27 -2.38
C GLN A 17 2.88 4.87 -0.93
N TRP A 18 3.46 5.80 -0.16
CA TRP A 18 3.80 5.56 1.25
C TRP A 18 2.61 5.06 2.08
N LEU A 19 1.41 5.56 1.80
CA LEU A 19 0.20 5.13 2.49
C LEU A 19 -0.07 3.62 2.31
N THR A 20 0.24 3.04 1.15
CA THR A 20 0.00 1.62 0.84
C THR A 20 0.70 0.70 1.82
N ILE A 21 1.92 1.06 2.23
CA ILE A 21 2.71 0.28 3.19
C ILE A 21 1.98 0.24 4.53
N TYR A 22 1.54 1.40 5.02
CA TYR A 22 0.86 1.47 6.31
C TYR A 22 -0.54 0.87 6.29
N GLU A 23 -1.27 0.98 5.18
CA GLU A 23 -2.56 0.32 4.99
C GLU A 23 -2.43 -1.21 5.01
N ALA A 24 -1.41 -1.74 4.33
CA ALA A 24 -1.10 -3.17 4.32
C ALA A 24 -0.67 -3.67 5.71
N LEU A 25 0.22 -2.95 6.40
CA LEU A 25 0.65 -3.29 7.75
C LEU A 25 -0.51 -3.21 8.75
N ASN A 26 -1.40 -2.22 8.62
CA ASN A 26 -2.59 -2.11 9.45
C ASN A 26 -3.57 -3.28 9.20
N ALA A 27 -3.72 -3.74 7.95
CA ALA A 27 -4.51 -4.92 7.64
C ALA A 27 -3.93 -6.18 8.33
N VAL A 28 -2.61 -6.39 8.25
CA VAL A 28 -1.92 -7.49 8.95
C VAL A 28 -2.13 -7.40 10.47
N TRP A 29 -2.00 -6.19 11.03
CA TRP A 29 -2.24 -5.96 12.46
C TRP A 29 -3.67 -6.31 12.87
N LYS A 30 -4.69 -5.96 12.06
CA LYS A 30 -6.10 -6.31 12.34
C LYS A 30 -6.32 -7.82 12.33
N GLU A 31 -5.73 -8.54 11.36
CA GLU A 31 -5.82 -10.01 11.29
C GLU A 31 -5.22 -10.68 12.53
N ALA A 32 -4.14 -10.14 13.09
CA ALA A 32 -3.51 -10.66 14.30
C ALA A 32 -4.24 -10.26 15.60
N MET A 33 -4.56 -8.97 15.75
CA MET A 33 -5.00 -8.40 17.02
C MET A 33 -6.51 -8.36 17.20
N LEU A 34 -7.28 -8.15 16.13
CA LEU A 34 -8.75 -8.05 16.21
C LEU A 34 -9.42 -9.36 15.82
N LEU A 35 -8.86 -10.07 14.85
CA LEU A 35 -9.46 -11.28 14.30
C LEU A 35 -8.81 -12.56 14.82
N HIS A 36 -7.66 -12.46 15.49
CA HIS A 36 -6.90 -13.59 16.05
C HIS A 36 -6.63 -14.72 15.06
N ARG A 37 -6.49 -14.37 13.77
CA ARG A 37 -6.24 -15.32 12.68
C ARG A 37 -4.76 -15.55 12.42
N LEU A 38 -3.92 -14.65 12.91
CA LEU A 38 -2.47 -14.73 12.81
C LEU A 38 -1.85 -14.65 14.21
N ILE A 39 -0.83 -15.45 14.47
CA ILE A 39 0.03 -15.24 15.63
C ILE A 39 1.02 -14.10 15.37
N ARG A 40 1.64 -13.59 16.43
CA ARG A 40 2.56 -12.45 16.38
C ARG A 40 3.71 -12.68 15.39
N GLU A 41 4.26 -13.88 15.39
CA GLU A 41 5.40 -14.28 14.57
C GLU A 41 5.02 -14.31 13.08
N GLU A 42 3.83 -14.78 12.75
CA GLU A 42 3.31 -14.77 11.37
C GLU A 42 3.07 -13.34 10.88
N ALA A 43 2.50 -12.48 11.74
CA ALA A 43 2.28 -11.07 11.41
C ALA A 43 3.61 -10.32 11.19
N ALA A 44 4.63 -10.58 12.01
CA ALA A 44 5.96 -10.01 11.83
C ALA A 44 6.60 -10.46 10.50
N GLY A 45 6.53 -11.76 10.18
CA GLY A 45 7.04 -12.27 8.90
C GLY A 45 6.30 -11.68 7.69
N LEU A 46 4.99 -11.42 7.79
CA LEU A 46 4.26 -10.72 6.74
C LEU A 46 4.69 -9.25 6.59
N ALA A 47 4.97 -8.56 7.70
CA ALA A 47 5.47 -7.20 7.67
C ALA A 47 6.84 -7.10 6.97
N GLU A 48 7.74 -8.06 7.23
CA GLU A 48 9.03 -8.16 6.52
C GLU A 48 8.84 -8.37 5.02
N VAL A 49 7.95 -9.29 4.62
CA VAL A 49 7.62 -9.52 3.20
C VAL A 49 7.05 -8.27 2.53
N ILE A 50 6.18 -7.51 3.21
CA ILE A 50 5.64 -6.24 2.69
C ILE A 50 6.77 -5.21 2.49
N ALA A 51 7.71 -5.11 3.45
CA ALA A 51 8.83 -4.18 3.34
C ALA A 51 9.77 -4.55 2.19
N GLU A 52 10.09 -5.83 2.02
CA GLU A 52 10.89 -6.32 0.89
C GLU A 52 10.19 -6.03 -0.44
N LEU A 53 8.88 -6.29 -0.52
CA LEU A 53 8.09 -6.05 -1.73
C LEU A 53 8.07 -4.56 -2.11
N ALA A 54 7.84 -3.68 -1.13
CA ALA A 54 7.85 -2.23 -1.34
C ALA A 54 9.22 -1.75 -1.87
N GLY A 55 10.32 -2.37 -1.45
CA GLY A 55 11.67 -2.09 -1.96
C GLY A 55 11.90 -2.48 -3.43
N LEU A 56 11.02 -3.31 -4.01
CA LEU A 56 11.05 -3.67 -5.44
C LEU A 56 10.11 -2.80 -6.29
N MET A 57 9.30 -1.95 -5.67
CA MET A 57 8.28 -1.12 -6.30
C MET A 57 8.71 0.36 -6.34
N ARG A 58 8.06 1.14 -7.21
CA ARG A 58 8.22 2.59 -7.27
C ARG A 58 7.29 3.24 -6.26
N VAL A 59 7.86 3.74 -5.16
CA VAL A 59 7.09 4.43 -4.12
C VAL A 59 6.96 5.91 -4.47
N LEU A 60 5.75 6.31 -4.85
CA LEU A 60 5.38 7.69 -5.12
C LEU A 60 5.15 8.47 -3.82
N ASP A 61 5.43 9.77 -3.88
CA ASP A 61 5.32 10.68 -2.75
C ASP A 61 4.21 11.71 -3.00
N PRO A 62 3.12 11.71 -2.21
CA PRO A 62 2.01 12.64 -2.40
C PRO A 62 2.31 14.08 -1.95
N ARG A 63 3.44 14.32 -1.29
CA ARG A 63 3.78 15.66 -0.76
C ARG A 63 3.79 16.71 -1.87
N GLY A 64 3.10 17.82 -1.63
CA GLY A 64 2.91 18.90 -2.59
C GLY A 64 1.68 18.76 -3.49
N SER A 65 0.92 17.67 -3.37
CA SER A 65 -0.36 17.47 -4.08
C SER A 65 -1.57 17.54 -3.14
N GLU A 66 -1.42 18.02 -1.90
CA GLU A 66 -2.47 17.97 -0.87
C GLU A 66 -3.76 18.69 -1.28
N LEU A 67 -3.64 19.86 -1.92
CA LEU A 67 -4.81 20.60 -2.42
C LEU A 67 -5.53 19.82 -3.52
N GLU A 68 -4.79 19.34 -4.52
CA GLU A 68 -5.35 18.54 -5.62
C GLU A 68 -6.04 17.27 -5.11
N ILE A 69 -5.48 16.63 -4.08
CA ILE A 69 -6.06 15.44 -3.44
C ILE A 69 -7.40 15.77 -2.79
N VAL A 70 -7.50 16.90 -2.06
CA VAL A 70 -8.75 17.32 -1.42
C VAL A 70 -9.80 17.71 -2.46
N GLU A 71 -9.41 18.46 -3.49
CA GLU A 71 -10.30 18.83 -4.60
C GLU A 71 -10.81 17.57 -5.30
N ARG A 72 -9.92 16.63 -5.61
CA ARG A 72 -10.33 15.39 -6.29
C ARG A 72 -11.20 14.49 -5.42
N ALA A 73 -10.94 14.45 -4.11
CA ALA A 73 -11.80 13.73 -3.16
C ALA A 73 -13.23 14.29 -3.17
N HIS A 74 -13.38 15.62 -3.22
CA HIS A 74 -14.69 16.26 -3.29
C HIS A 74 -15.40 15.96 -4.62
N GLU A 75 -14.70 16.13 -5.74
CA GLU A 75 -15.23 15.91 -7.09
C GLU A 75 -15.73 14.47 -7.28
N LEU A 76 -14.97 13.48 -6.79
CA LEU A 76 -15.28 12.07 -6.99
C LEU A 76 -16.08 11.43 -5.84
N GLY A 77 -16.31 12.17 -4.75
CA GLY A 77 -16.96 11.63 -3.54
C GLY A 77 -16.13 10.52 -2.85
N LEU A 78 -14.80 10.65 -2.87
CA LEU A 78 -13.86 9.69 -2.29
C LEU A 78 -13.31 10.17 -0.94
N THR A 79 -12.72 9.25 -0.18
CA THR A 79 -11.87 9.65 0.94
C THR A 79 -10.58 10.30 0.41
N VAL A 80 -9.92 11.15 1.22
CA VAL A 80 -8.62 11.72 0.85
C VAL A 80 -7.53 10.64 0.68
N TYR A 81 -7.68 9.50 1.37
CA TYR A 81 -6.81 8.35 1.19
C TYR A 81 -6.95 7.78 -0.23
N ASP A 82 -8.17 7.47 -0.66
CA ASP A 82 -8.42 6.92 -2.00
C ASP A 82 -8.09 7.93 -3.10
N ALA A 83 -8.46 9.20 -2.91
CA ALA A 83 -8.14 10.26 -3.86
C ALA A 83 -6.63 10.49 -4.02
N SER A 84 -5.83 10.27 -2.97
CA SER A 84 -4.37 10.37 -3.07
C SER A 84 -3.76 9.36 -4.04
N TYR A 85 -4.35 8.17 -4.18
CA TYR A 85 -3.96 7.23 -5.22
C TYR A 85 -4.34 7.70 -6.62
N VAL A 86 -5.55 8.26 -6.79
CA VAL A 86 -6.02 8.78 -8.08
C VAL A 86 -5.09 9.90 -8.57
N VAL A 87 -4.83 10.90 -7.73
CA VAL A 87 -3.97 12.03 -8.10
C VAL A 87 -2.56 11.58 -8.45
N LEU A 88 -1.99 10.64 -7.70
CA LEU A 88 -0.67 10.10 -8.03
C LEU A 88 -0.67 9.29 -9.34
N ALA A 89 -1.72 8.51 -9.60
CA ALA A 89 -1.85 7.75 -10.83
C ALA A 89 -2.01 8.65 -12.07
N GLU A 90 -2.64 9.81 -11.95
CA GLU A 90 -2.76 10.79 -13.04
C GLU A 90 -1.43 11.48 -13.38
N LYS A 91 -0.47 11.47 -12.44
CA LYS A 91 0.84 12.11 -12.58
C LYS A 91 1.96 11.14 -12.99
N ALA A 92 1.72 9.82 -12.93
CA ALA A 92 2.74 8.77 -13.09
C ALA A 92 2.87 8.23 -14.53
#